data_AF-A0A9D1W4S4-F1
#
_entry.id   AF-A0A9D1W4S4-F1
#
_cell.length_a   1.000
_cell.length_b   1.000
_cell.length_c   1.000
_cell.angle_alpha   90.00
_cell.angle_beta   90.00
_cell.angle_gamma   90.00
#
_symmetry.space_group_name_H-M   'P 1'
#
loop_
_entity.id
_entity.type
_entity.pdbx_description
1 polymer ?
#
loop_
_entity_poly.entity_id
_entity_poly.type
_entity_poly.pdbx_seq_one_letter_code
_entity_poly.pdbx_strand_id
1 'polypeptide(L)' 'MQNYSGEVGLQYHINLRKGDVGRYVILPGDPKRCQKIAAHFEDAKLMADSREFVTYTGYLDGEKVSVTSTGIGGPSASIA' A
#
# COMPACT_ATOMS: atom_id res chain seq x y z
N MET A 1 13.36 14.51 15.50
CA MET A 1 13.10 13.18 14.91
C MET A 1 13.87 13.11 13.60
N GLN A 2 14.67 12.08 13.37
CA GLN A 2 15.46 11.95 12.13
C GLN A 2 14.55 11.53 10.97
N ASN A 3 14.63 12.22 9.83
CA ASN A 3 13.90 11.82 8.63
C ASN A 3 14.70 10.75 7.88
N TYR A 4 14.31 9.49 8.05
CA TYR A 4 14.96 8.35 7.37
C TYR A 4 14.62 8.25 5.88
N SER A 5 13.49 8.80 5.43
CA SER A 5 13.10 8.74 4.01
C SER A 5 13.72 9.85 3.17
N GLY A 6 14.37 10.85 3.79
CA GLY A 6 15.01 11.97 3.09
C GLY A 6 14.04 12.99 2.48
N GLU A 7 12.75 12.69 2.45
CA GLU A 7 11.70 13.53 1.87
C GLU A 7 10.55 13.76 2.85
N VAL A 8 9.95 14.95 2.84
CA VAL A 8 8.83 15.28 3.73
C VAL A 8 7.59 14.51 3.32
N GLY A 9 7.00 13.77 4.26
CA GLY A 9 5.73 13.05 4.05
C GLY A 9 5.85 11.68 3.38
N LEU A 10 7.04 11.28 2.94
CA LEU A 10 7.31 9.95 2.41
C LEU A 10 7.46 8.94 3.54
N GLN A 11 6.65 7.88 3.53
CA GLN A 11 6.71 6.81 4.50
C GLN A 11 7.89 5.87 4.19
N TYR A 12 8.80 5.71 5.14
CA TYR A 12 10.10 5.06 4.92
C TYR A 12 10.01 3.61 4.42
N HIS A 13 9.11 2.80 4.99
CA HIS A 13 9.04 1.36 4.66
C HIS A 13 8.18 1.07 3.44
N ILE A 14 7.04 1.75 3.31
CA ILE A 14 6.04 1.49 2.27
C ILE A 14 6.20 2.36 1.03
N ASN A 15 7.06 3.40 1.12
CA ASN A 15 7.40 4.33 0.04
C ASN A 15 6.18 5.07 -0.58
N LEU A 16 5.22 5.42 0.28
CA LEU A 16 3.99 6.13 -0.09
C LEU A 16 3.92 7.51 0.56
N ARG A 17 3.09 8.39 0.00
CA ARG A 17 2.76 9.72 0.49
C ARG A 17 1.25 9.84 0.71
N LYS A 18 0.85 10.87 1.46
CA LYS A 18 -0.56 11.25 1.58
C LYS A 18 -1.14 11.50 0.19
N GLY A 19 -2.23 10.82 -0.13
CA GLY A 19 -2.86 10.87 -1.45
C GLY A 19 -2.57 9.67 -2.33
N ASP A 20 -1.56 8.85 -2.03
CA ASP A 20 -1.29 7.64 -2.82
C ASP A 20 -2.29 6.52 -2.53
N VAL A 21 -2.85 6.48 -1.32
CA VAL A 21 -3.84 5.49 -0.88
C VAL A 21 -5.23 6.10 -0.64
N GLY A 22 -6.25 5.24 -0.70
CA GLY A 22 -7.61 5.54 -0.29
C GLY A 22 -7.83 5.49 1.22
N ARG A 23 -9.05 5.77 1.67
CA ARG A 23 -9.43 5.63 3.09
C ARG A 23 -9.59 4.18 3.52
N TYR A 24 -9.90 3.30 2.58
CA TYR A 24 -10.12 1.88 2.81
C TYR A 24 -8.98 1.07 2.19
N VAL A 25 -8.36 0.20 2.99
CA VAL A 25 -7.20 -0.59 2.57
C VAL A 25 -7.38 -2.06 2.93
N ILE A 26 -7.20 -2.95 1.96
CA ILE A 26 -7.14 -4.40 2.18
C ILE A 26 -5.68 -4.79 2.46
N LEU A 27 -5.44 -5.61 3.49
CA LEU A 27 -4.09 -5.96 3.97
C LEU A 27 -3.79 -7.46 3.85
N PRO A 28 -3.44 -7.98 2.65
CA PRO A 28 -2.97 -9.34 2.51
C PRO A 28 -1.53 -9.49 3.03
N GLY A 29 -1.16 -10.67 3.52
CA GLY A 29 0.24 -10.95 3.88
C GLY A 29 1.18 -11.06 2.66
N ASP A 30 0.76 -11.76 1.62
CA ASP A 30 1.57 -12.05 0.43
C ASP A 30 1.56 -10.87 -0.58
N PRO A 31 2.72 -10.28 -0.92
CA PRO A 31 2.84 -9.22 -1.94
C PRO A 31 2.23 -9.57 -3.28
N LYS A 32 2.33 -10.84 -3.70
CA LYS A 32 1.79 -11.30 -5.00
C LYS A 32 0.26 -11.31 -5.01
N ARG A 33 -0.38 -11.29 -3.85
CA ARG A 33 -1.84 -11.22 -3.74
C ARG A 33 -2.38 -9.82 -3.99
N CYS A 34 -1.57 -8.77 -3.85
CA CYS A 34 -1.99 -7.40 -4.11
C CYS A 34 -2.45 -7.21 -5.56
N GLN A 35 -1.69 -7.72 -6.54
CA GLN A 35 -2.09 -7.64 -7.95
C GLN A 35 -3.42 -8.37 -8.21
N LYS A 36 -3.61 -9.55 -7.60
CA LYS A 36 -4.86 -10.32 -7.73
C LYS A 36 -6.06 -9.57 -7.12
N ILE A 37 -5.89 -8.95 -5.96
CA ILE A 37 -6.95 -8.15 -5.32
C ILE A 37 -7.23 -6.88 -6.13
N ALA A 38 -6.19 -6.18 -6.56
CA ALA A 38 -6.29 -4.95 -7.34
C ALA A 38 -7.01 -5.14 -8.67
N ALA A 39 -6.96 -6.34 -9.27
CA ALA A 39 -7.74 -6.69 -10.47
C ALA A 39 -9.26 -6.62 -10.26
N HIS A 40 -9.74 -6.53 -9.02
CA HIS A 40 -11.15 -6.29 -8.69
C HIS A 40 -11.50 -4.80 -8.52
N PHE A 41 -10.52 -3.90 -8.54
CA PHE A 41 -10.77 -2.45 -8.49
C PHE A 41 -10.90 -1.88 -9.91
N GLU A 42 -11.63 -0.78 -10.03
CA GLU A 42 -11.64 0.05 -11.23
C GLU A 42 -10.36 0.91 -11.28
N ASP A 43 -9.76 1.07 -12.47
CA ASP A 43 -8.57 1.89 -12.72
C ASP A 43 -7.40 1.70 -11.75
N ALA A 44 -7.17 0.45 -11.31
CA ALA A 44 -6.12 0.12 -10.37
C ALA A 44 -4.71 0.40 -10.92
N LYS A 45 -3.89 1.10 -10.12
CA LYS A 45 -2.49 1.42 -10.45
C LYS A 45 -1.56 0.96 -9.34
N LEU A 46 -0.39 0.45 -9.73
CA LEU A 46 0.70 0.18 -8.78
C LEU A 46 1.25 1.53 -8.29
N MET A 47 1.17 1.75 -6.98
CA MET A 47 1.63 2.99 -6.35
C MET A 47 3.06 2.85 -5.84
N ALA A 48 3.37 1.73 -5.20
CA ALA A 48 4.69 1.43 -4.67
C ALA A 48 4.93 -0.08 -4.59
N ASP A 49 6.18 -0.47 -4.74
CA ASP A 49 6.71 -1.79 -4.45
C ASP A 49 8.01 -1.56 -3.66
N SER A 50 7.92 -1.71 -2.33
CA SER A 50 9.06 -1.49 -1.43
C SER A 50 9.12 -2.56 -0.37
N ARG A 51 10.24 -3.29 -0.31
CA ARG A 51 10.42 -4.45 0.59
C ARG A 51 9.28 -5.47 0.39
N GLU A 52 8.56 -5.84 1.45
CA GLU A 52 7.37 -6.68 1.39
C GLU A 52 6.06 -5.91 1.18
N PHE A 53 6.10 -4.59 0.95
CA PHE A 53 4.93 -3.71 0.86
C PHE A 53 4.66 -3.31 -0.60
N VAL A 54 3.83 -4.11 -1.27
CA VAL A 54 3.29 -3.82 -2.60
C VAL A 54 1.94 -3.16 -2.41
N THR A 55 1.77 -1.95 -2.96
CA THR A 55 0.54 -1.18 -2.85
C THR A 55 -0.06 -0.87 -4.22
N TYR A 56 -1.33 -1.21 -4.39
CA TYR A 56 -2.16 -0.75 -5.50
C TYR A 56 -3.27 0.16 -4.98
N THR A 57 -3.68 1.11 -5.81
CA THR A 57 -4.82 2.00 -5.54
C THR A 57 -5.69 2.10 -6.78
N GLY A 58 -6.99 2.03 -6.59
CA GLY A 58 -8.02 2.17 -7.63
C GLY A 58 -9.32 2.65 -7.01
N TYR A 59 -10.45 2.25 -7.59
CA TYR A 59 -11.78 2.63 -7.13
C TYR A 59 -12.71 1.43 -6.99
N LEU A 60 -13.64 1.52 -6.05
CA LEU A 60 -14.80 0.64 -5.93
C LEU A 60 -16.02 1.55 -5.71
N ASP A 61 -17.03 1.44 -6.57
CA ASP A 61 -18.23 2.29 -6.54
C ASP A 61 -17.91 3.80 -6.48
N GLY A 62 -16.85 4.22 -7.19
CA GLY A 62 -16.34 5.60 -7.19
C GLY A 62 -15.55 6.01 -5.93
N GLU A 63 -15.48 5.18 -4.90
CA GLU A 63 -14.67 5.44 -3.70
C GLU A 63 -13.23 4.97 -3.90
N LYS A 64 -12.26 5.80 -3.53
CA LYS A 64 -10.83 5.46 -3.64
C LYS A 64 -10.46 4.40 -2.61
N VAL A 65 -9.98 3.26 -3.07
CA VAL A 65 -9.57 2.11 -2.23
C VAL A 65 -8.16 1.64 -2.59
N SER A 66 -7.52 0.97 -1.65
CA SER A 66 -6.17 0.43 -1.83
C SER A 66 -6.04 -1.01 -1.34
N VAL A 67 -4.98 -1.67 -1.78
CA VAL A 67 -4.50 -2.93 -1.22
C VAL A 67 -3.00 -2.83 -1.00
N THR A 68 -2.53 -3.14 0.21
CA THR A 68 -1.11 -3.07 0.60
C THR A 68 -0.72 -4.37 1.28
N SER A 69 0.33 -5.03 0.81
CA SER A 69 0.80 -6.25 1.48
C SER A 69 1.55 -5.94 2.76
N THR A 70 1.45 -6.85 3.74
CA THR A 70 2.07 -6.66 5.06
C THR A 70 3.29 -7.56 5.30
N GLY A 71 3.57 -8.51 4.42
CA GLY A 71 4.47 -9.63 4.74
C GLY A 71 3.89 -10.57 5.80
N ILE A 72 4.72 -11.51 6.27
CA ILE A 72 4.36 -12.47 7.32
C ILE A 72 4.72 -11.91 8.69
N GLY A 73 3.74 -11.87 9.60
CA GLY A 73 3.96 -11.62 11.03
C GLY A 73 3.57 -10.22 11.50
N GLY A 74 3.39 -10.09 12.82
CA GLY A 74 2.98 -8.84 13.47
C GLY A 74 3.93 -7.66 13.28
N PRO A 75 5.28 -7.83 13.28
CA PRO A 75 6.19 -6.70 13.16
C PRO A 75 6.01 -5.91 11.86
N SER A 76 6.03 -6.60 10.71
CA SER A 76 5.85 -5.97 9.40
C SER A 76 4.42 -5.45 9.22
N ALA A 77 3.41 -6.18 9.71
CA ALA A 77 2.02 -5.74 9.66
C ALA A 77 1.76 -4.48 10.50
N SER A 78 2.48 -4.26 11.60
CA SER A 78 2.34 -3.03 12.40
C SER A 78 3.00 -1.80 11.78
N ILE A 79 3.86 -1.99 10.77
CA ILE A 79 4.53 -0.93 10.01
C ILE A 79 3.68 -0.51 8.80
N ALA A 80 3.00 -1.47 8.16
CA ALA A 80 2.13 -1.25 7.00
C ALA A 80 0.93 -0.36 7.35
#